data_AF-A0A1H7CFA3-F1
#
_entry.id   AF-A0A1H7CFA3-F1
#
_cell.length_a   1.000
_cell.length_b   1.000
_cell.length_c   1.000
_cell.angle_alpha   90.00
_cell.angle_beta   90.00
_cell.angle_gamma   90.00
#
_symmetry.space_group_name_H-M   'P 1'
#
loop_
_entity.id
_entity.type
_entity.pdbx_description
1 polymer ?
#
loop_
_entity_poly.entity_id
_entity_poly.type
_entity_poly.pdbx_seq_one_letter_code
_entity_poly.pdbx_strand_id
1 'polypeptide(L)'
;MIRWRNLDDPYSDRLASVRTRAPHDILGVPVDCTKAQARRAYLALVKTYHPDHADPFMAAYNQEMLKLVNQAYAYVSKRAV
;
A
#
# COMPACT_ATOMS: atom_id res chain seq x y z
N MET A 1 -32.83 14.19 12.09
CA MET A 1 -32.94 12.77 11.70
C MET A 1 -31.71 12.42 10.87
N ILE A 2 -30.79 11.59 11.37
CA ILE A 2 -29.59 11.21 10.60
C ILE A 2 -30.01 10.16 9.56
N ARG A 3 -29.81 10.47 8.28
CA ARG A 3 -30.06 9.55 7.16
C ARG A 3 -28.82 8.68 7.01
N TRP A 4 -28.87 7.47 7.56
CA TRP A 4 -27.84 6.46 7.29
C TRP A 4 -27.85 6.17 5.79
N ARG A 5 -26.70 6.35 5.13
CA ARG A 5 -26.54 5.95 3.73
C ARG A 5 -26.33 4.44 3.72
N ASN A 6 -27.07 3.74 2.87
CA ASN A 6 -26.78 2.33 2.60
C ASN A 6 -25.37 2.21 2.04
N LEU A 7 -24.60 1.27 2.60
CA LEU A 7 -23.28 0.94 2.13
C LEU A 7 -23.43 -0.01 0.94
N ASP A 8 -23.90 0.54 -0.20
CA ASP A 8 -24.08 -0.21 -1.45
C ASP A 8 -22.74 -0.43 -2.19
N ASP A 9 -21.61 -0.13 -1.54
CA ASP A 9 -20.28 -0.41 -2.08
C ASP A 9 -20.01 -1.91 -1.91
N PRO A 10 -19.99 -2.71 -3.00
CA PRO A 10 -19.61 -4.10 -2.89
C PRO A 10 -18.21 -4.11 -2.29
N TYR A 11 -18.00 -4.86 -1.20
CA TYR A 11 -16.72 -5.00 -0.54
C TYR A 11 -15.65 -5.38 -1.58
N SER A 12 -14.99 -4.38 -2.15
CA SER A 12 -14.00 -4.56 -3.18
C SER A 12 -12.73 -4.94 -2.46
N ASP A 13 -12.22 -6.15 -2.72
CA ASP A 13 -10.97 -6.61 -2.14
C ASP A 13 -9.88 -5.57 -2.42
N ARG A 14 -9.50 -4.83 -1.36
CA ARG A 14 -8.54 -3.75 -1.46
C ARG A 14 -7.19 -4.28 -1.94
N LEU A 15 -6.83 -5.52 -1.61
CA LEU A 15 -5.61 -6.16 -2.10
C LEU A 15 -5.67 -6.37 -3.61
N ALA A 16 -6.81 -6.82 -4.13
CA ALA A 16 -7.01 -6.97 -5.57
C ALA A 16 -6.86 -5.62 -6.29
N SER A 17 -7.43 -4.55 -5.73
CA SER A 17 -7.27 -3.20 -6.31
C SER A 17 -5.83 -2.69 -6.27
N VAL A 18 -5.04 -3.04 -5.24
CA VAL A 18 -3.64 -2.61 -5.10
C VAL A 18 -2.75 -3.41 -6.05
N ARG A 19 -3.04 -4.69 -6.26
CA ARG A 19 -2.30 -5.56 -7.19
C ARG A 19 -2.31 -5.06 -8.64
N THR A 20 -3.37 -4.38 -9.07
CA THR A 20 -3.50 -3.86 -10.44
C THR A 20 -2.92 -2.46 -10.61
N ARG A 21 -2.52 -1.78 -9.53
CA ARG A 21 -1.97 -0.41 -9.59
C ARG A 21 -0.51 -0.41 -10.02
N ALA A 22 -0.06 0.71 -10.59
CA ALA A 22 1.34 0.89 -10.92
C ALA A 22 2.20 0.95 -9.64
N PRO A 23 3.47 0.50 -9.68
CA PRO A 23 4.37 0.54 -8.53
C PRO A 23 4.52 1.93 -7.87
N HIS A 24 4.52 2.98 -8.68
CA HIS A 24 4.59 4.36 -8.22
C HIS A 24 3.32 4.75 -7.43
N ASP A 25 2.16 4.31 -7.88
CA ASP A 25 0.87 4.54 -7.20
C ASP A 25 0.75 3.74 -5.91
N ILE A 26 1.29 2.50 -5.88
CA ILE A 26 1.32 1.68 -4.67
C ILE A 26 2.14 2.35 -3.57
N LEU A 27 3.28 2.97 -3.93
CA LEU A 27 4.10 3.74 -3.01
C LEU A 27 3.57 5.16 -2.75
N GLY A 28 2.66 5.68 -3.57
CA GLY A 28 2.18 7.05 -3.50
C GLY A 28 3.25 8.09 -3.85
N VAL A 29 4.16 7.76 -4.77
CA VAL A 29 5.24 8.63 -5.23
C VAL A 29 5.10 8.92 -6.73
N PRO A 30 5.53 10.09 -7.21
CA PRO A 30 5.48 10.37 -8.63
C PRO A 30 6.53 9.55 -9.41
N VAL A 31 6.40 9.51 -10.74
CA VAL A 31 7.29 8.73 -11.62
C VAL A 31 8.74 9.23 -11.63
N ASP A 32 8.93 10.51 -11.35
CA ASP A 32 10.21 11.23 -11.28
C ASP A 32 10.79 11.30 -9.86
N CYS A 33 10.24 10.51 -8.92
CA CYS A 33 10.69 10.54 -7.54
C CYS A 33 12.18 10.18 -7.40
N THR A 34 12.86 10.84 -6.46
CA THR A 34 14.23 10.49 -6.08
C THR A 34 14.26 9.22 -5.23
N LYS A 35 15.41 8.55 -5.19
CA LYS A 35 15.62 7.37 -4.32
C LYS A 35 15.29 7.65 -2.85
N ALA A 36 15.60 8.85 -2.37
CA ALA A 36 15.30 9.27 -1.00
C ALA A 36 13.78 9.37 -0.74
N GLN A 37 13.03 9.94 -1.70
CA GLN A 37 11.57 10.03 -1.62
C GLN A 37 10.91 8.64 -1.67
N ALA A 38 11.35 7.78 -2.59
CA ALA A 38 10.88 6.39 -2.69
C ALA A 38 11.13 5.63 -1.38
N ARG A 39 12.32 5.76 -0.80
CA ARG A 39 12.66 5.13 0.49
C ARG A 39 11.80 5.66 1.63
N ARG A 40 11.56 6.97 1.70
CA ARG A 40 10.73 7.57 2.75
C ARG A 40 9.30 7.05 2.69
N ALA A 41 8.72 7.00 1.49
CA ALA A 41 7.37 6.48 1.27
C ALA A 41 7.27 4.99 1.64
N TYR A 42 8.24 4.19 1.20
CA TYR A 42 8.35 2.79 1.56
C TYR A 42 8.38 2.57 3.08
N LEU A 43 9.25 3.28 3.81
CA LEU A 43 9.37 3.15 5.26
C LEU A 43 8.07 3.53 6.00
N ALA A 44 7.35 4.54 5.50
CA ALA A 44 6.07 4.93 6.06
C ALA A 44 5.03 3.80 5.92
N LEU A 45 4.93 3.20 4.73
CA LEU A 45 4.01 2.08 4.47
C LEU A 45 4.38 0.83 5.29
N VAL A 46 5.67 0.51 5.38
CA VAL A 46 6.13 -0.62 6.20
C VAL A 46 5.76 -0.42 7.66
N LYS A 47 5.93 0.79 8.20
CA LYS A 47 5.53 1.11 9.57
C LYS A 47 4.02 0.95 9.78
N THR A 48 3.21 1.33 8.79
CA THR A 48 1.74 1.17 8.85
C THR A 48 1.30 -0.28 8.83
N TYR A 49 1.92 -1.11 7.99
CA TYR A 49 1.51 -2.51 7.80
C TYR A 49 2.42 -3.51 8.53
N HIS A 50 3.28 -3.08 9.44
CA HIS A 50 4.23 -3.98 10.10
C HIS A 50 3.48 -5.08 10.87
N PRO A 51 3.81 -6.37 10.66
CA PRO A 51 3.07 -7.47 11.29
C PRO A 51 3.18 -7.44 12.82
N ASP A 52 4.31 -7.00 13.37
CA ASP A 52 4.52 -6.95 14.84
C ASP A 52 3.59 -5.97 15.56
N HIS A 53 3.00 -5.00 14.85
CA HIS A 53 2.04 -4.05 15.42
C HIS A 53 0.59 -4.39 15.06
N ALA A 54 0.36 -5.49 14.33
CA ALA A 54 -0.95 -5.85 13.83
C ALA A 54 -1.64 -6.84 14.77
N ASP A 55 -2.97 -6.68 14.92
CA ASP A 55 -3.82 -7.71 15.51
C ASP A 55 -3.77 -8.99 14.65
N PRO A 56 -3.83 -10.20 15.25
CA PRO A 56 -3.84 -11.47 14.50
C PRO A 56 -4.86 -11.52 13.36
N PHE A 57 -6.02 -10.86 13.52
CA PHE A 57 -7.03 -10.77 12.48
C PHE A 57 -6.53 -10.04 11.20
N MET A 58 -5.71 -9.01 11.36
CA MET A 58 -5.17 -8.21 10.25
C MET A 58 -3.79 -8.67 9.77
N ALA A 59 -3.14 -9.59 10.50
CA ALA A 59 -1.78 -10.02 10.18
C ALA A 59 -1.64 -10.57 8.76
N ALA A 60 -2.57 -11.41 8.31
CA ALA A 60 -2.56 -11.96 6.95
C ALA A 60 -2.71 -10.87 5.87
N TYR A 61 -3.64 -9.92 6.08
CA TYR A 61 -3.84 -8.80 5.18
C TYR A 61 -2.59 -7.90 5.11
N ASN A 62 -2.01 -7.58 6.26
CA ASN A 62 -0.81 -6.75 6.37
C ASN A 62 0.40 -7.41 5.70
N GLN A 63 0.56 -8.73 5.84
CA GLN A 63 1.60 -9.49 5.14
C GLN A 63 1.45 -9.40 3.62
N GLU A 64 0.24 -9.56 3.09
CA GLU A 64 -0.01 -9.43 1.66
C GLU A 64 0.23 -8.00 1.16
N MET A 65 -0.21 -6.98 1.89
CA MET A 65 0.10 -5.58 1.58
C MET A 65 1.61 -5.31 1.55
N LEU A 66 2.35 -5.81 2.54
CA LEU A 66 3.81 -5.64 2.59
C LEU A 66 4.51 -6.28 1.40
N LYS A 67 4.07 -7.45 0.93
CA LYS A 67 4.62 -8.07 -0.28
C LYS A 67 4.48 -7.14 -1.49
N LEU A 68 3.31 -6.53 -1.67
CA LEU A 68 3.05 -5.60 -2.77
C LEU A 68 3.91 -4.32 -2.64
N VAL A 69 4.02 -3.77 -1.44
CA VAL A 69 4.86 -2.60 -1.15
C VAL A 69 6.34 -2.89 -1.41
N ASN A 70 6.83 -4.05 -1.00
CA ASN A 70 8.21 -4.49 -1.23
C ASN A 70 8.51 -4.64 -2.73
N GLN A 71 7.60 -5.26 -3.48
CA GLN A 71 7.72 -5.40 -4.94
C GLN A 71 7.72 -4.03 -5.63
N ALA A 72 6.81 -3.14 -5.23
CA ALA A 72 6.71 -1.80 -5.78
C ALA A 72 8.00 -1.00 -5.53
N TYR A 73 8.54 -1.05 -4.31
CA TYR A 73 9.82 -0.40 -3.97
C TYR A 73 11.01 -0.99 -4.72
N ALA A 74 11.09 -2.31 -4.89
CA ALA A 74 12.15 -2.93 -5.69
C ALA A 74 12.12 -2.46 -7.15
N TYR A 75 10.93 -2.20 -7.71
CA TYR A 75 10.79 -1.65 -9.06
C TYR A 75 11.17 -0.16 -9.13
N VAL A 76 10.58 0.65 -8.24
CA VAL A 76 10.79 2.11 -8.24
C VAL A 76 12.24 2.46 -7.90
N SER A 77 12.87 1.80 -6.93
CA SER A 77 14.26 2.07 -6.55
C SER A 77 15.28 1.86 -7.67
N LYS A 78 15.00 0.96 -8.63
CA LYS A 78 15.84 0.72 -9.81
C LYS A 78 15.70 1.81 -10.88
N ARG A 79 14.58 2.55 -10.89
CA ARG A 79 14.22 3.54 -11.91
C ARG A 79 14.27 4.97 -11.39
N ALA A 80 14.29 5.15 -10.07
CA ALA A 80 14.41 6.42 -9.42
C ALA A 80 15.74 7.09 -9.79
N VAL A 81 15.65 8.40 -10.06
CA VAL A 81 16.76 9.28 -10.44
C VAL A 81 17.73 9.43 -9.27
#